data_AF-A0A917NXM8-F1
#
_entry.id   AF-A0A917NXM8-F1
#
_cell.length_a   1.000
_cell.length_b   1.000
_cell.length_c   1.000
_cell.angle_alpha   90.00
_cell.angle_beta   90.00
_cell.angle_gamma   90.00
#
_symmetry.space_group_name_H-M   'P 1'
#
loop_
_entity.id
_entity.type
_entity.pdbx_description
1 polymer ?
#
loop_
_entity_poly.entity_id
_entity_poly.type
_entity_poly.pdbx_seq_one_letter_code
_entity_poly.pdbx_strand_id
1 'polypeptide(L)'
;MESRLVAEHNAFTLADGIGAGSILKKWKEAPLTAGDDYVNGTRTDLIVAHNAEVPGEILQPGAGWTPVLRTKVDPARAVPGIVDHRAGAGRLR
;
A
#
# COMPACT_ATOMS: atom_id res chain seq x y z
N MET A 1 20.37 0.41 -8.71
CA MET A 1 19.55 0.97 -7.62
C MET A 1 18.38 0.03 -7.41
N GLU A 2 18.08 -0.30 -6.15
CA GLU A 2 17.00 -1.23 -5.76
C GLU A 2 15.91 -0.46 -5.00
N SER A 3 14.69 -0.98 -5.02
CA SER A 3 13.55 -0.37 -4.31
C SER A 3 13.70 -0.54 -2.79
N ARG A 4 13.27 0.46 -2.02
CA ARG A 4 13.20 0.46 -0.55
C ARG A 4 11.84 1.02 -0.11
N LEU A 5 10.76 0.34 -0.48
CA LEU A 5 9.40 0.87 -0.31
C LEU A 5 8.91 0.72 1.13
N VAL A 6 8.41 1.81 1.72
CA VAL A 6 7.58 1.79 2.94
C VAL A 6 6.20 2.30 2.55
N ALA A 7 5.28 1.37 2.31
CA ALA A 7 3.90 1.62 1.91
C ALA A 7 2.98 1.41 3.13
N GLU A 8 2.67 2.49 3.82
CA GLU A 8 1.84 2.41 5.03
C GLU A 8 0.61 3.28 4.88
N HIS A 9 -0.48 2.86 5.53
CA HIS A 9 -1.73 3.61 5.64
C HIS A 9 -2.43 3.93 4.32
N ASN A 10 -2.39 3.00 3.35
CA ASN A 10 -3.05 3.19 2.06
C ASN A 10 -4.45 2.56 2.04
N ALA A 11 -5.27 3.01 1.10
CA ALA A 11 -6.58 2.43 0.82
C ALA A 11 -6.70 2.12 -0.67
N PHE A 12 -7.04 0.88 -1.00
CA PHE A 12 -7.22 0.37 -2.36
C PHE A 12 -8.69 0.02 -2.57
N THR A 13 -9.24 0.49 -3.68
CA THR A 13 -10.56 0.07 -4.16
C THR A 13 -10.36 -0.77 -5.41
N LEU A 14 -10.70 -2.05 -5.32
CA LEU A 14 -10.56 -3.02 -6.40
C LEU A 14 -11.95 -3.40 -6.91
N ALA A 15 -12.07 -3.56 -8.22
CA ALA A 15 -13.26 -4.13 -8.83
C ALA A 15 -13.43 -5.60 -8.43
N ASP A 16 -14.65 -6.11 -8.53
CA ASP A 16 -14.96 -7.50 -8.26
C ASP A 16 -14.11 -8.44 -9.13
N GLY A 17 -13.62 -9.52 -8.52
CA GLY A 17 -12.76 -10.50 -9.18
C GLY A 17 -11.27 -10.15 -9.23
N ILE A 18 -10.86 -8.95 -8.80
CA ILE A 18 -9.45 -8.58 -8.67
C ILE A 18 -8.96 -8.90 -7.25
N GLY A 19 -8.03 -9.85 -7.15
CA GLY A 19 -7.41 -10.28 -5.89
C GLY A 19 -6.49 -9.22 -5.30
N ALA A 20 -6.38 -9.18 -3.98
CA ALA A 20 -5.48 -8.25 -3.30
C ALA A 20 -4.00 -8.56 -3.60
N GLY A 21 -3.66 -9.80 -3.95
CA GLY A 21 -2.31 -10.20 -4.30
C GLY A 21 -1.75 -9.52 -5.54
N SER A 22 -2.60 -8.92 -6.39
CA SER A 22 -2.17 -8.16 -7.57
C SER A 22 -1.72 -6.73 -7.26
N ILE A 23 -1.91 -6.23 -6.03
CA ILE A 23 -1.57 -4.84 -5.66
C ILE A 23 -0.05 -4.64 -5.68
N LEU A 24 0.70 -5.63 -5.21
CA LEU A 24 2.17 -5.61 -5.22
C LEU A 24 2.68 -6.48 -6.36
N LYS A 25 3.75 -6.03 -7.02
CA LYS A 25 4.41 -6.79 -8.08
C LYS A 25 5.91 -6.82 -7.84
N LYS A 26 6.47 -8.03 -7.89
CA LYS A 26 7.91 -8.26 -7.85
C LYS A 26 8.49 -8.23 -9.25
N TRP A 27 9.51 -7.41 -9.44
CA TRP A 27 10.33 -7.40 -10.67
C TRP A 27 11.76 -7.89 -10.41
N LYS A 28 12.26 -7.68 -9.19
CA LYS A 28 13.55 -8.10 -8.66
C LYS A 28 13.42 -8.30 -7.14
N GLU A 29 14.40 -8.94 -6.52
CA GLU A 29 14.46 -9.01 -5.06
C GLU A 29 14.62 -7.60 -4.47
N ALA A 30 13.62 -7.18 -3.69
CA ALA A 30 13.61 -5.90 -3.00
C ALA A 30 12.65 -5.99 -1.79
N PRO A 31 13.19 -6.14 -0.57
CA PRO A 31 12.36 -6.14 0.63
C PRO A 31 11.57 -4.83 0.79
N LEU A 32 10.33 -4.93 1.27
CA LEU A 32 9.45 -3.78 1.48
C LEU A 32 8.73 -3.83 2.83
N THR A 33 8.30 -2.68 3.32
CA THR A 33 7.40 -2.58 4.47
C THR A 33 6.02 -2.21 3.94
N ALA A 34 5.01 -3.03 4.25
CA ALA A 34 3.61 -2.74 4.01
C ALA A 34 2.84 -2.86 5.33
N GLY A 35 1.90 -1.95 5.60
CA GLY A 35 1.27 -1.91 6.92
C GLY A 35 0.09 -0.95 7.03
N ASP A 36 -0.91 -1.38 7.80
CA ASP A 36 -2.17 -0.64 7.97
C ASP A 36 -2.88 -0.29 6.65
N ASP A 37 -2.75 -1.15 5.65
CA ASP A 37 -3.41 -0.99 4.36
C ASP A 37 -4.82 -1.58 4.39
N TYR A 38 -5.71 -0.95 3.62
CA TYR A 38 -7.10 -1.36 3.48
C TYR A 38 -7.43 -1.68 2.03
N VAL A 39 -8.05 -2.82 1.78
CA VAL A 39 -8.58 -3.22 0.47
C VAL A 39 -10.09 -3.34 0.58
N ASN A 40 -10.84 -2.57 -0.22
CA ASN A 40 -12.30 -2.52 -0.18
C ASN A 40 -12.86 -2.33 1.24
N GLY A 41 -12.23 -1.46 2.03
CA GLY A 41 -12.64 -1.13 3.41
C GLY A 41 -12.23 -2.14 4.49
N THR A 42 -11.57 -3.24 4.12
CA THR A 42 -11.07 -4.27 5.05
C THR A 42 -9.56 -4.13 5.23
N ARG A 43 -9.07 -4.26 6.47
CA ARG A 43 -7.62 -4.23 6.73
C ARG A 43 -6.98 -5.49 6.14
N THR A 44 -5.94 -5.32 5.34
CA THR A 44 -5.33 -6.41 4.59
C THR A 44 -3.81 -6.34 4.69
N ASP A 45 -3.19 -7.48 4.96
CA ASP A 45 -1.74 -7.62 4.83
C ASP A 45 -1.40 -7.91 3.36
N LEU A 46 -0.85 -6.91 2.67
CA LEU A 46 -0.58 -6.98 1.24
C LEU A 46 0.55 -7.97 0.90
N ILE A 47 1.52 -8.16 1.80
CA ILE A 47 2.63 -9.10 1.58
C ILE A 47 2.12 -10.53 1.70
N VAL A 48 1.32 -10.81 2.74
CA VAL A 48 0.69 -12.12 2.93
C VAL A 48 -0.27 -12.43 1.78
N ALA A 49 -1.11 -11.48 1.36
CA ALA A 49 -2.03 -11.66 0.23
C ALA A 49 -1.27 -11.97 -1.06
N HIS A 50 -0.22 -11.20 -1.38
CA HIS A 50 0.61 -11.47 -2.56
C HIS A 50 1.27 -12.85 -2.51
N ASN A 51 1.90 -13.21 -1.39
CA ASN A 51 2.62 -14.48 -1.26
C ASN A 51 1.69 -15.69 -1.34
N ALA A 52 0.43 -15.55 -0.92
CA ALA A 52 -0.58 -16.59 -1.05
C ALA A 52 -1.07 -16.76 -2.50
N GLU A 53 -1.28 -15.66 -3.22
CA GLU A 53 -1.80 -15.68 -4.59
C GLU A 53 -0.71 -15.86 -5.66
N VAL A 54 0.54 -15.52 -5.35
CA VAL A 54 1.69 -15.52 -6.30
C VAL A 54 2.91 -16.25 -5.69
N PRO A 55 2.82 -17.57 -5.45
CA PRO A 55 3.87 -18.31 -4.76
C PRO A 55 5.22 -18.37 -5.50
N GLY A 56 5.25 -18.09 -6.81
CA GLY A 56 6.49 -18.00 -7.60
C GLY A 56 7.28 -16.70 -7.41
N GLU A 57 6.68 -15.69 -6.77
CA GLU A 57 7.24 -14.34 -6.67
C GLU A 57 7.24 -13.81 -5.23
N ILE A 58 7.60 -14.65 -4.25
CA ILE A 58 7.55 -14.30 -2.83
C ILE A 58 8.23 -12.96 -2.53
N LEU A 59 7.48 -12.05 -1.91
CA LEU A 59 7.93 -10.78 -1.39
C LEU A 59 8.49 -10.95 0.02
N GLN A 60 9.58 -10.25 0.30
CA GLN A 60 10.24 -10.23 1.60
C GLN A 60 9.84 -8.96 2.37
N PRO A 61 9.44 -9.09 3.66
CA PRO A 61 9.14 -7.92 4.49
C PRO A 61 10.40 -7.18 4.94
N GLY A 62 10.25 -5.91 5.27
CA GLY A 62 11.26 -5.06 5.91
C GLY A 62 12.12 -4.27 4.92
N ALA A 63 11.73 -3.03 4.62
CA ALA A 63 12.50 -2.14 3.76
C ALA A 63 13.85 -1.68 4.36
N GLY A 64 14.09 -1.94 5.65
CA GLY A 64 15.33 -1.58 6.34
C GLY A 64 15.48 -0.10 6.68
N TRP A 65 14.40 0.69 6.62
CA TRP A 65 14.37 2.08 7.05
C TRP A 65 12.97 2.48 7.52
N THR A 66 12.93 3.57 8.30
CA THR A 66 11.69 4.16 8.81
C THR A 66 11.60 5.62 8.35
N PRO A 67 10.47 6.05 7.77
CA PRO A 67 10.26 7.46 7.41
C PRO A 67 10.23 8.36 8.64
N VAL A 68 11.05 9.41 8.66
CA VAL A 68 11.13 10.37 9.78
C VAL A 68 10.58 11.77 9.45
N LEU A 69 10.40 12.09 8.17
CA LEU A 69 9.94 13.40 7.71
C LEU A 69 8.47 13.37 7.29
N ARG A 70 7.57 13.22 8.27
CA ARG A 70 6.11 13.26 8.08
C ARG A 70 5.50 14.22 9.09
N THR A 71 4.74 15.22 8.64
CA THR A 71 4.06 16.17 9.55
C THR A 71 2.79 15.55 10.15
N LYS A 72 2.12 14.69 9.38
CA LYS A 72 0.91 13.97 9.76
C LYS A 72 0.78 12.72 8.91
N VAL A 73 0.23 11.66 9.50
CA VAL A 73 -0.28 10.49 8.78
C VAL A 73 -1.75 10.33 9.15
N ASP A 74 -2.63 10.35 8.16
CA ASP A 74 -4.06 10.16 8.37
C ASP A 74 -4.39 8.67 8.55
N PRO A 75 -5.44 8.31 9.32
CA PRO A 75 -5.88 6.92 9.43
C PRO A 75 -6.31 6.37 8.06
N ALA A 76 -5.83 5.19 7.69
CA ALA A 76 -6.01 4.62 6.35
C ALA A 76 -7.48 4.54 5.90
N ARG A 77 -8.41 4.22 6.81
CA ARG A 77 -9.86 4.18 6.51
C ARG A 77 -10.45 5.53 6.09
N ALA A 78 -9.86 6.63 6.55
CA ALA A 78 -10.32 7.99 6.21
C ALA A 78 -9.69 8.52 4.91
N VAL A 79 -8.60 7.89 4.44
CA VAL A 79 -7.85 8.34 3.27
C VAL A 79 -8.72 8.50 2.02
N PRO A 80 -9.63 7.57 1.65
CA PRO A 80 -10.47 7.74 0.48
C PRO A 80 -11.26 9.05 0.49
N GLY A 81 -11.91 9.37 1.62
CA GLY A 81 -12.67 10.61 1.76
C GLY A 81 -11.77 11.86 1.74
N ILE A 82 -10.64 11.82 2.45
CA ILE A 82 -9.71 12.96 2.51
C ILE A 82 -9.13 13.27 1.13
N VAL A 83 -8.65 12.25 0.41
CA VAL A 83 -8.00 12.41 -0.90
C VAL A 83 -9.02 12.80 -1.95
N ASP A 84 -10.21 12.17 -1.97
CA ASP A 84 -11.28 12.50 -2.91
C ASP A 84 -11.68 13.98 -2.86
N HIS A 85 -11.67 14.59 -1.67
CA HIS A 85 -12.07 15.99 -1.50
C HIS A 85 -10.92 16.99 -1.68
N ARG A 86 -9.65 16.57 -1.57
CA ARG A 86 -8.51 17.50 -1.45
C ARG A 86 -7.43 17.37 -2.54
N ALA A 87 -7.24 16.19 -3.13
CA ALA A 87 -6.22 16.00 -4.15
C ALA A 87 -6.66 16.57 -5.51
N GLY A 88 -5.74 17.01 -6.36
CA GLY A 88 -6.07 17.47 -7.71
C GLY A 88 -6.19 18.99 -7.87
N ALA A 89 -6.14 19.45 -9.12
CA ALA A 89 -6.11 20.87 -9.46
C ALA A 89 -7.41 21.59 -9.07
N GLY A 90 -7.31 22.85 -8.66
CA GLY A 90 -8.46 23.69 -8.33
C GLY A 90 -9.14 23.40 -6.99
N ARG A 91 -8.59 22.50 -6.16
CA ARG A 91 -9.15 22.17 -4.83
C ARG A 91 -8.57 23.01 -3.68
N LEU A 92 -7.56 23.82 -3.98
CA LEU A 92 -7.00 24.78 -3.04
C LEU A 92 -7.88 26.05 -3.03
N ARG A 93 -8.11 26.59 -1.84
CA ARG A 93 -8.83 27.85 -1.61
C ARG A 93 -7.87 28.92 -1.13
#